data_AF-A0A7X7IA46-F1
#
_entry.id   AF-A0A7X7IA46-F1
#
_cell.length_a   1.000
_cell.length_b   1.000
_cell.length_c   1.000
_cell.angle_alpha   90.00
_cell.angle_beta   90.00
_cell.angle_gamma   90.00
#
_symmetry.space_group_name_H-M   'P 1'
#
loop_
_entity.id
_entity.type
_entity.pdbx_description
1 polymer ?
#
loop_
_entity_poly.entity_id
_entity_poly.type
_entity_poly.pdbx_seq_one_letter_code
_entity_poly.pdbx_strand_id
1 'polypeptide(L)'
;MVKVVLLVCVTVAVISCSSTRETVIQSFSPIAIDTSKVVQKDYSELIREVNSAYGGAKEEFDTATLLSESSNYIYVRVGSSLRGSCYKVTVDLR
;
A
#
# COMPACT_ATOMS: atom_id res chain seq x y z
N MET A 1 53.72 5.61 -3.80
CA MET A 1 52.45 5.91 -3.12
C MET A 1 51.32 5.78 -4.13
N VAL A 2 50.51 4.72 -4.06
CA VAL A 2 49.16 4.70 -4.66
C VAL A 2 48.28 3.86 -3.75
N LYS A 3 47.43 4.51 -2.95
CA LYS A 3 46.37 3.85 -2.18
C LYS A 3 45.22 3.59 -3.14
N VAL A 4 45.00 2.34 -3.52
CA VAL A 4 43.78 1.94 -4.24
C VAL A 4 42.68 1.78 -3.19
N VAL A 5 41.86 2.82 -3.02
CA VAL A 5 40.65 2.75 -2.22
C VAL A 5 39.59 2.08 -3.08
N LEU A 6 39.37 0.79 -2.83
CA LEU A 6 38.31 0.01 -3.45
C LEU A 6 36.97 0.54 -2.90
N LEU A 7 36.31 1.41 -3.67
CA LEU A 7 34.97 1.90 -3.35
C LEU A 7 33.99 0.76 -3.62
N VAL A 8 33.64 0.02 -2.58
CA VAL A 8 32.57 -0.98 -2.63
C VAL A 8 31.25 -0.21 -2.72
N CYS A 9 30.76 -0.01 -3.94
CA CYS A 9 29.38 0.40 -4.19
C CYS A 9 28.47 -0.69 -3.63
N VAL A 10 27.98 -0.49 -2.42
CA VAL A 10 26.89 -1.28 -1.85
C VAL A 10 25.67 -1.01 -2.71
N THR A 11 25.49 -1.81 -3.75
CA THR A 11 24.23 -1.90 -4.48
C THR A 11 23.22 -2.43 -3.47
N VAL A 12 22.50 -1.51 -2.84
CA VAL A 12 21.25 -1.83 -2.15
C VAL A 12 20.37 -2.43 -3.22
N ALA A 13 20.34 -3.76 -3.28
CA ALA A 13 19.33 -4.49 -3.99
C ALA A 13 18.03 -4.10 -3.31
N VAL A 14 17.40 -3.04 -3.82
CA VAL A 14 15.99 -2.78 -3.59
C VAL A 14 15.35 -4.03 -4.17
N ILE A 15 15.00 -4.97 -3.29
CA ILE A 15 14.16 -6.12 -3.61
C ILE A 15 12.81 -5.49 -3.95
N SER A 16 12.75 -4.89 -5.14
CA SER A 16 11.53 -4.47 -5.76
C SER A 16 10.79 -5.78 -5.95
N CYS A 17 9.70 -5.92 -5.21
CA CYS A 17 8.69 -6.93 -5.48
C CYS A 17 8.13 -6.59 -6.87
N SER A 18 8.90 -6.87 -7.92
CA SER A 18 8.49 -6.79 -9.32
C SER A 18 7.59 -7.98 -9.55
N SER A 19 6.41 -7.92 -8.94
CA SER A 19 5.31 -8.78 -9.24
C SER A 19 4.97 -8.48 -10.70
N THR A 20 5.37 -9.37 -11.59
CA THR A 20 4.91 -9.45 -12.99
C THR A 20 3.42 -9.79 -13.09
N ARG A 21 2.68 -9.74 -11.98
CA ARG A 21 1.22 -9.77 -12.00
C ARG A 21 0.76 -8.39 -12.47
N GLU A 22 0.07 -8.37 -13.60
CA GLU A 22 -0.70 -7.20 -14.05
C GLU A 22 -1.32 -6.52 -12.82
N THR A 23 -1.14 -5.21 -12.72
CA THR A 23 -1.81 -4.42 -11.69
C THR A 23 -3.29 -4.46 -12.02
N VAL A 24 -3.99 -5.48 -11.53
CA VAL A 24 -5.45 -5.54 -11.60
C VAL A 24 -5.93 -4.39 -10.73
N ILE A 25 -6.31 -3.29 -11.39
CA ILE A 25 -6.93 -2.15 -10.73
C ILE A 25 -8.35 -2.61 -10.39
N GLN A 26 -8.49 -3.22 -9.21
CA GLN A 26 -9.78 -3.44 -8.60
C GLN A 26 -10.25 -2.10 -8.04
N SER A 27 -11.23 -1.50 -8.71
CA SER A 27 -11.93 -0.34 -8.19
C SER A 27 -12.89 -0.80 -7.10
N PHE A 28 -12.65 -0.34 -5.89
CA PHE A 28 -13.53 -0.53 -4.74
C PHE A 28 -14.58 0.58 -4.72
N SER A 29 -15.78 0.28 -4.19
CA SER A 29 -16.72 1.31 -3.79
C SER A 29 -16.05 2.30 -2.83
N PRO A 30 -16.39 3.60 -2.88
CA PRO A 30 -15.86 4.58 -1.95
C PRO A 30 -16.07 4.13 -0.51
N ILE A 31 -15.00 4.19 0.28
CA ILE A 31 -15.03 3.86 1.71
C ILE A 31 -15.01 5.18 2.47
N ALA A 32 -16.05 5.41 3.28
CA ALA A 32 -16.06 6.53 4.23
C ALA A 32 -15.21 6.13 5.44
N ILE A 33 -14.20 6.92 5.77
CA ILE A 33 -13.36 6.74 6.96
C ILE A 33 -13.16 8.06 7.68
N ASP A 34 -12.79 8.00 8.95
CA ASP A 34 -12.33 9.16 9.70
C ASP A 34 -10.97 9.67 9.16
N THR A 35 -11.00 10.80 8.47
CA THR A 35 -9.82 11.43 7.85
C THR A 35 -8.79 11.89 8.89
N SER A 36 -9.18 12.13 10.14
CA SER A 36 -8.26 12.49 11.22
C SER A 36 -7.29 11.35 11.57
N LYS A 37 -7.68 10.10 11.32
CA LYS A 37 -6.84 8.91 11.51
C LYS A 37 -5.82 8.72 10.40
N VAL A 38 -6.17 9.11 9.17
CA VAL A 38 -5.24 9.13 8.02
C VAL A 38 -4.06 10.06 8.32
N VAL A 39 -4.31 11.25 8.87
CA VAL A 39 -3.26 12.21 9.27
C VAL A 39 -2.31 11.59 10.29
N GLN A 40 -2.83 10.75 11.19
CA GLN A 40 -2.07 10.02 12.20
C GLN A 40 -1.39 8.75 11.65
N LYS A 41 -1.55 8.46 10.35
CA LYS A 41 -1.11 7.22 9.68
C LYS A 41 -1.71 5.96 10.30
N ASP A 42 -2.87 6.09 10.94
CA ASP A 42 -3.66 4.98 11.42
C ASP A 42 -4.64 4.54 10.32
N TYR A 43 -4.30 3.43 9.67
CA TYR A 43 -5.11 2.83 8.61
C TYR A 43 -5.91 1.62 9.10
N SER A 44 -5.99 1.39 10.41
CA SER A 44 -6.70 0.23 10.97
C SER A 44 -8.17 0.19 10.55
N GLU A 45 -8.84 1.35 10.54
CA GLU A 45 -10.22 1.49 10.08
C GLU A 45 -10.36 1.20 8.58
N LEU A 46 -9.47 1.75 7.76
CA LEU A 46 -9.46 1.47 6.32
C LEU A 46 -9.28 -0.03 6.06
N ILE A 47 -8.32 -0.67 6.73
CA ILE A 47 -8.07 -2.12 6.61
C ILE A 47 -9.31 -2.91 7.06
N ARG A 48 -9.96 -2.50 8.14
CA ARG A 48 -11.20 -3.12 8.63
C ARG A 48 -12.32 -3.02 7.60
N GLU A 49 -12.55 -1.85 7.02
CA GLU A 49 -13.60 -1.65 6.01
C GLU A 49 -13.29 -2.40 4.71
N VAL A 50 -12.03 -2.41 4.26
CA VAL A 50 -11.60 -3.21 3.10
C VAL A 50 -11.79 -4.70 3.36
N ASN A 51 -11.43 -5.21 4.54
CA ASN A 51 -11.69 -6.61 4.91
C ASN A 51 -13.18 -6.93 5.02
N SER A 52 -14.00 -6.01 5.54
CA SER A 52 -15.45 -6.19 5.66
C SER A 52 -16.11 -6.30 4.28
N ALA A 53 -15.72 -5.44 3.34
CA ALA A 53 -16.32 -5.36 2.01
C ALA A 53 -15.73 -6.33 0.99
N TYR A 54 -14.42 -6.63 1.09
CA TYR A 54 -13.67 -7.38 0.08
C TYR A 54 -12.81 -8.51 0.64
N GLY A 55 -12.65 -8.58 1.96
CA GLY A 55 -12.00 -9.69 2.63
C GLY A 55 -12.89 -10.94 2.64
N GLY A 56 -12.29 -12.10 2.85
CA GLY A 56 -13.00 -13.37 2.92
C GLY A 56 -12.05 -14.55 2.79
N ALA A 57 -12.58 -15.73 2.46
CA ALA A 57 -11.80 -16.98 2.41
C ALA A 57 -10.60 -16.97 1.43
N LYS A 58 -10.47 -15.94 0.57
CA LYS A 58 -9.43 -15.84 -0.47
C LYS A 58 -8.51 -14.62 -0.32
N GLU A 59 -8.90 -13.62 0.48
CA GLU A 59 -8.14 -12.37 0.65
C GLU A 59 -8.26 -11.92 2.12
N GLU A 60 -7.14 -11.55 2.71
CA GLU A 60 -7.05 -10.91 4.03
C GLU A 60 -6.06 -9.76 3.87
N PHE A 61 -6.49 -8.56 4.22
CA PHE A 61 -5.70 -7.33 4.14
C PHE A 61 -5.18 -6.97 5.53
N ASP A 62 -3.89 -6.73 5.67
CA ASP A 62 -3.25 -6.49 6.97
C ASP A 62 -2.31 -5.28 6.98
N THR A 63 -2.01 -4.75 5.79
CA THR A 63 -1.07 -3.65 5.60
C THR A 63 -1.69 -2.56 4.75
N ALA A 64 -1.37 -1.31 5.08
CA ALA A 64 -1.78 -0.15 4.33
C ALA A 64 -0.66 0.89 4.28
N THR A 65 -0.50 1.58 3.15
CA THR A 65 0.50 2.62 2.95
C THR A 65 -0.02 3.69 2.02
N LEU A 66 0.05 4.96 2.43
CA LEU A 66 -0.29 6.10 1.58
C LEU A 66 0.64 6.16 0.37
N LEU A 67 0.06 6.25 -0.82
CA LEU A 67 0.79 6.45 -2.08
C LEU A 67 0.80 7.93 -2.47
N SER A 68 -0.36 8.57 -2.42
CA SER A 68 -0.51 9.99 -2.73
C SER A 68 -1.79 10.57 -2.13
N GLU A 69 -1.78 11.88 -1.99
CA GLU A 69 -2.88 12.67 -1.45
C GLU A 69 -3.28 13.76 -2.46
N SER A 70 -4.58 14.01 -2.56
CA SER A 70 -5.21 15.06 -3.34
C SER A 70 -6.23 15.79 -2.46
N SER A 71 -6.79 16.89 -2.97
CA SER A 71 -7.70 17.74 -2.19
C SER A 71 -9.00 17.06 -1.76
N ASN A 72 -9.43 16.00 -2.44
CA ASN A 72 -10.67 15.27 -2.14
C ASN A 72 -10.47 13.76 -1.99
N TYR A 73 -9.27 13.25 -2.27
CA TYR A 73 -9.03 11.82 -2.33
C TYR A 73 -7.64 11.49 -1.84
N ILE A 74 -7.50 10.34 -1.17
CA ILE A 74 -6.20 9.70 -0.96
C ILE A 74 -6.14 8.37 -1.70
N TYR A 75 -4.95 8.03 -2.15
CA TYR A 75 -4.65 6.72 -2.72
C TYR A 75 -3.82 5.93 -1.71
N VAL A 76 -4.37 4.81 -1.27
CA VAL A 76 -3.72 3.93 -0.30
C VAL A 76 -3.45 2.59 -0.96
N ARG A 77 -2.22 2.10 -0.84
CA ARG A 77 -1.89 0.72 -1.15
C ARG A 77 -2.33 -0.13 0.03
N VAL A 78 -3.17 -1.13 -0.21
CA VAL A 78 -3.46 -2.19 0.78
C VAL A 78 -2.80 -3.49 0.33
N GLY A 79 -2.09 -4.15 1.23
CA GLY A 79 -1.43 -5.43 0.99
C GLY A 79 -2.25 -6.58 1.56
N SER A 80 -2.29 -7.70 0.82
CA SER A 80 -2.86 -8.95 1.31
C SER A 80 -1.77 -9.88 1.85
N SER A 81 -1.97 -10.37 3.08
CA SER A 81 -1.13 -11.38 3.73
C SER A 81 -1.26 -12.76 3.07
N LEU A 82 -2.47 -13.12 2.64
CA LEU A 82 -2.79 -14.44 2.09
C LEU A 82 -2.16 -14.68 0.71
N ARG A 83 -2.15 -13.67 -0.16
CA ARG A 83 -1.74 -13.84 -1.57
C ARG A 83 -0.50 -13.05 -1.98
N GLY A 84 0.03 -12.22 -1.08
CA GLY A 84 1.13 -11.29 -1.37
C GLY A 84 0.75 -10.26 -2.45
N SER A 85 -0.55 -10.07 -2.66
CA SER A 85 -1.08 -9.11 -3.63
C SER A 85 -1.15 -7.72 -3.01
N CYS A 86 -1.09 -6.68 -3.85
CA CYS A 86 -1.26 -5.29 -3.42
C CYS A 86 -2.28 -4.60 -4.30
N TYR A 87 -3.16 -3.83 -3.68
CA TYR A 87 -4.27 -3.15 -4.36
C TYR A 87 -4.22 -1.66 -4.08
N LYS A 88 -4.64 -0.86 -5.06
CA LYS A 88 -4.76 0.60 -4.90
C LYS A 88 -6.20 0.92 -4.53
N VAL A 89 -6.42 1.38 -3.31
CA VAL A 89 -7.70 1.88 -2.81
C VAL A 89 -7.74 3.40 -2.97
N THR A 90 -8.86 3.93 -3.44
CA THR A 90 -9.14 5.36 -3.43
C THR A 90 -10.13 5.63 -2.31
N VAL A 91 -9.82 6.57 -1.42
CA VAL A 91 -10.68 6.95 -0.30
C VAL A 91 -11.15 8.37 -0.52
N ASP A 92 -12.46 8.60 -0.36
CA ASP A 92 -13.07 9.94 -0.42
C ASP A 92 -12.88 10.66 0.92
N LEU A 93 -12.44 11.92 0.89
CA LEU A 93 -12.20 12.73 2.08
C LEU A 93 -13.39 13.63 2.46
N ARG A 94 -14.51 13.54 1.73
CA ARG A 94 -15.70 14.37 1.94
C ARG A 94 -16.67 13.83 2.98
#